data_AF-A0A1I5V6V5-F1
#
_entry.id   AF-A0A1I5V6V5-F1
#
_cell.length_a   1.000
_cell.length_b   1.000
_cell.length_c   1.000
_cell.angle_alpha   90.00
_cell.angle_beta   90.00
_cell.angle_gamma   90.00
#
_symmetry.space_group_name_H-M   'P 1'
#
loop_
_entity.id
_entity.type
_entity.pdbx_description
1 polymer ?
#
loop_
_entity_poly.entity_id
_entity_poly.type
_entity_poly.pdbx_seq_one_letter_code
_entity_poly.pdbx_strand_id
1 'polypeptide(L)'
;MDIYRFCKALIGCCGLLAGLAAFAQQPLQGVLGLSYKIGRPSVPAAAYQKITVAEFRSMVSKAFQKSGFSLVAVDAQKNKSTIFQFRFDAYPKVEPKPMIFISADELPDERKRCNPCFLRFAEIRNASEFETLPWMTQYELSALLVPAIDNAYATIESNGHRDPAWERFNYKRQWAGERNLFGNSFTGIEFSSLKEAVAGAYRNAGFIPVESLGGIRTPEDTLAFSFPVDPGKDGGAIYTLKLRRQYDADGRCYPCEVVEEYDPYQQLPPAGLSGIVGRATLESRFTAARSAAYEAMRADLERHLRPGSVFSIPPKQAPLGSPRPPPTPPIAT
;
A
#
# COMPACT_ATOMS: atom_id res chain seq x y z
N MET A 1 -36.14 59.05 -16.56
CA MET A 1 -34.84 58.96 -15.86
C MET A 1 -35.11 58.66 -14.39
N ASP A 2 -34.54 57.64 -13.72
CA ASP A 2 -33.80 56.48 -14.24
C ASP A 2 -33.97 55.27 -13.29
N ILE A 3 -35.00 54.44 -13.54
CA ILE A 3 -35.21 53.17 -12.81
C ILE A 3 -34.25 52.06 -13.32
N TYR A 4 -33.55 52.30 -14.43
CA TYR A 4 -32.78 51.31 -15.19
C TYR A 4 -31.38 50.95 -14.64
N ARG A 5 -30.99 51.40 -13.44
CA ARG A 5 -29.63 51.16 -12.89
C ARG A 5 -29.51 50.14 -11.75
N PHE A 6 -30.58 49.77 -11.04
CA PHE A 6 -30.47 48.81 -9.92
C PHE A 6 -30.52 47.33 -10.36
N CYS A 7 -31.16 46.98 -11.47
CA CYS A 7 -31.32 45.59 -11.91
C CYS A 7 -30.05 44.90 -12.44
N LYS A 8 -28.89 45.60 -12.49
CA LYS A 8 -27.60 45.01 -12.93
C LYS A 8 -26.70 44.48 -11.80
N ALA A 9 -27.04 44.72 -10.53
CA ALA A 9 -26.26 44.20 -9.40
C ALA A 9 -26.68 42.80 -8.95
N LEU A 10 -27.96 42.45 -9.04
CA LEU A 10 -28.51 41.22 -8.43
C LEU A 10 -28.35 39.95 -9.28
N ILE A 11 -28.19 40.07 -10.61
CA ILE A 11 -27.96 38.92 -11.50
C ILE A 11 -26.50 38.41 -11.40
N GLY A 12 -25.57 39.24 -10.91
CA GLY A 12 -24.14 38.89 -10.79
C GLY A 12 -23.79 37.96 -9.62
N CYS A 13 -24.61 37.86 -8.57
CA CYS A 13 -24.25 37.12 -7.35
C CYS A 13 -24.81 35.70 -7.26
N CYS A 14 -25.93 35.38 -7.93
CA CYS A 14 -26.46 34.01 -7.93
C CYS A 14 -25.64 33.03 -8.80
N GLY A 15 -24.83 33.54 -9.74
CA GLY A 15 -24.01 32.71 -10.64
C GLY A 15 -22.69 32.19 -10.05
N LEU A 16 -22.28 32.63 -8.85
CA LEU A 16 -20.92 32.40 -8.32
C LEU A 16 -20.83 31.45 -7.12
N LEU A 17 -21.95 31.03 -6.52
CA LEU A 17 -21.95 30.08 -5.39
C LEU A 17 -22.35 28.64 -5.76
N ALA A 18 -22.83 28.41 -6.98
CA ALA A 18 -22.96 27.05 -7.53
C ALA A 18 -21.61 26.44 -7.96
N GLY A 19 -20.54 27.25 -8.03
CA GLY A 19 -19.22 26.85 -8.55
C GLY A 19 -18.26 26.21 -7.54
N LEU A 20 -18.59 26.14 -6.25
CA LEU A 20 -17.70 25.64 -5.19
C LEU A 20 -18.04 24.23 -4.68
N ALA A 21 -19.09 23.60 -5.21
CA ALA A 21 -19.34 22.16 -4.99
C ALA A 21 -18.38 21.27 -5.80
N ALA A 22 -17.66 21.83 -6.77
CA ALA A 22 -16.51 21.20 -7.44
C ALA A 22 -15.27 21.17 -6.53
N PHE A 23 -15.42 20.67 -5.30
CA PHE A 23 -14.27 20.21 -4.54
C PHE A 23 -13.56 19.16 -5.36
N ALA A 24 -12.27 19.36 -5.61
CA ALA A 24 -11.41 18.27 -6.03
C ALA A 24 -11.35 17.23 -4.90
N GLN A 25 -12.25 16.24 -4.98
CA GLN A 25 -11.81 14.86 -4.90
C GLN A 25 -10.67 14.73 -5.91
N GLN A 26 -9.42 14.85 -5.44
CA GLN A 26 -8.33 14.20 -6.15
C GLN A 26 -8.77 12.74 -6.27
N PRO A 27 -8.83 12.15 -7.47
CA PRO A 27 -9.19 10.75 -7.59
C PRO A 27 -8.23 9.98 -6.69
N LEU A 28 -8.79 9.28 -5.70
CA LEU A 28 -8.01 8.40 -4.84
C LEU A 28 -7.22 7.50 -5.78
N GLN A 29 -5.89 7.46 -5.61
CA GLN A 29 -5.11 6.44 -6.30
C GLN A 29 -5.70 5.10 -5.86
N GLY A 30 -6.34 4.39 -6.79
CA GLY A 30 -6.92 3.09 -6.50
C GLY A 30 -5.81 2.11 -6.11
N VAL A 31 -6.17 0.85 -5.88
CA VAL A 31 -5.16 -0.21 -5.82
C VAL A 31 -4.48 -0.36 -7.18
N LEU A 32 -5.27 -0.14 -8.24
CA LEU A 32 -4.80 0.06 -9.60
C LEU A 32 -4.22 1.46 -9.83
N GLY A 33 -3.87 2.16 -8.75
CA GLY A 33 -2.70 3.04 -8.62
C GLY A 33 -1.37 2.30 -8.84
N LEU A 34 -1.36 1.43 -9.86
CA LEU A 34 -0.24 1.08 -10.71
C LEU A 34 0.35 2.39 -11.27
N SER A 35 1.11 3.11 -10.43
CA SER A 35 1.80 4.35 -10.77
C SER A 35 2.92 4.04 -11.78
N TYR A 36 2.54 4.02 -13.05
CA TYR A 36 3.10 3.02 -13.96
C TYR A 36 4.49 3.36 -14.50
N LYS A 37 5.50 2.62 -14.01
CA LYS A 37 6.74 2.39 -14.78
C LYS A 37 6.56 1.36 -15.91
N ILE A 38 5.39 1.43 -16.56
CA ILE A 38 5.01 0.78 -17.81
C ILE A 38 4.49 1.76 -18.86
N GLY A 39 4.70 3.07 -18.63
CA GLY A 39 5.32 3.86 -19.71
C GLY A 39 6.62 3.15 -20.11
N ARG A 40 6.69 2.67 -21.36
CA ARG A 40 7.78 1.79 -21.87
C ARG A 40 9.15 2.32 -21.45
N PRO A 41 9.89 1.63 -20.56
CA PRO A 41 11.25 2.00 -20.27
C PRO A 41 12.08 1.83 -21.54
N SER A 42 12.79 2.90 -21.95
CA SER A 42 13.68 2.89 -23.11
C SER A 42 14.73 1.78 -22.99
N VAL A 43 15.16 1.53 -21.75
CA VAL A 43 15.99 0.41 -21.32
C VAL A 43 15.13 -0.86 -21.17
N PRO A 44 15.45 -1.99 -21.84
CA PRO A 44 14.75 -3.26 -21.66
C PRO A 44 14.96 -3.87 -20.26
N ALA A 45 14.05 -4.76 -19.87
CA ALA A 45 14.12 -5.52 -18.62
C ALA A 45 15.34 -6.44 -18.58
N ALA A 46 15.70 -7.04 -19.72
CA ALA A 46 16.90 -7.87 -19.88
C ALA A 46 17.31 -7.98 -21.36
N ALA A 47 18.57 -8.33 -21.58
CA ALA A 47 19.10 -8.79 -22.87
C ALA A 47 19.55 -10.26 -22.76
N TYR A 48 19.31 -11.04 -23.82
CA TYR A 48 19.74 -12.43 -23.95
C TYR A 48 20.52 -12.61 -25.24
N GLN A 49 21.56 -13.45 -25.23
CA GLN A 49 22.33 -13.79 -26.43
C GLN A 49 22.62 -15.30 -26.51
N LYS A 50 23.08 -15.75 -27.69
CA LYS A 50 23.57 -17.13 -27.98
C LYS A 50 22.55 -18.28 -27.91
N ILE A 51 21.40 -18.11 -27.24
CA ILE A 51 20.21 -18.97 -27.36
C ILE A 51 19.47 -18.70 -28.67
N THR A 52 18.72 -19.68 -29.19
CA THR A 52 17.83 -19.47 -30.34
C THR A 52 16.64 -18.58 -29.99
N VAL A 53 16.08 -17.88 -30.98
CA VAL A 53 14.83 -17.12 -30.82
C VAL A 53 13.67 -18.04 -30.38
N ALA A 54 13.68 -19.31 -30.79
CA ALA A 54 12.69 -20.30 -30.36
C ALA A 54 12.82 -20.63 -28.85
N GLU A 55 14.03 -20.83 -28.34
CA GLU A 55 14.29 -21.04 -26.91
C GLU A 55 13.94 -19.79 -26.08
N PHE A 56 14.28 -18.59 -26.56
CA PHE A 56 13.91 -17.33 -25.94
C PHE A 56 12.37 -17.18 -25.82
N ARG A 57 11.63 -17.40 -26.92
CA ARG A 57 10.16 -17.39 -26.91
C ARG A 57 9.57 -18.45 -25.97
N SER A 58 10.18 -19.64 -25.94
CA SER A 58 9.77 -20.76 -25.06
C SER A 58 9.98 -20.41 -23.58
N MET A 59 11.11 -19.79 -23.23
CA MET A 59 11.44 -19.32 -21.87
C MET A 59 10.43 -18.28 -21.38
N VAL A 60 10.16 -17.23 -22.17
CA VAL A 60 9.17 -16.18 -21.81
C VAL A 60 7.77 -16.78 -21.65
N SER A 61 7.33 -17.59 -22.61
CA SER A 61 6.00 -18.23 -22.58
C SER A 61 5.82 -19.13 -21.36
N LYS A 62 6.78 -20.02 -21.09
CA LYS A 62 6.72 -20.97 -19.97
C LYS A 62 6.78 -20.28 -18.61
N ALA A 63 7.53 -19.20 -18.47
CA ALA A 63 7.62 -18.47 -17.20
C ALA A 63 6.30 -17.79 -16.81
N PHE A 64 5.59 -17.22 -17.78
CA PHE A 64 4.25 -16.67 -17.57
C PHE A 64 3.22 -17.79 -17.38
N GLN A 65 3.25 -18.86 -18.18
CA GLN A 65 2.36 -20.01 -17.99
C GLN A 65 2.51 -20.66 -16.60
N LYS A 66 3.75 -20.84 -16.11
CA LYS A 66 4.04 -21.33 -14.75
C LYS A 66 3.51 -20.39 -13.65
N SER A 67 3.30 -19.12 -13.96
CA SER A 67 2.81 -18.09 -13.04
C SER A 67 1.30 -17.85 -13.12
N GLY A 68 0.54 -18.72 -13.80
CA GLY A 68 -0.93 -18.68 -13.86
C GLY A 68 -1.52 -17.90 -15.04
N PHE A 69 -0.72 -17.61 -16.08
CA PHE A 69 -1.17 -16.91 -17.28
C PHE A 69 -1.45 -17.87 -18.45
N SER A 70 -2.63 -17.75 -19.06
CA SER A 70 -2.96 -18.44 -20.31
C SER A 70 -2.31 -17.72 -21.49
N LEU A 71 -1.45 -18.39 -22.25
CA LEU A 71 -0.90 -17.85 -23.50
C LEU A 71 -2.01 -17.81 -24.56
N VAL A 72 -2.26 -16.62 -25.12
CA VAL A 72 -3.30 -16.39 -26.14
C VAL A 72 -2.68 -16.34 -27.54
N ALA A 73 -1.58 -15.60 -27.72
CA ALA A 73 -0.91 -15.46 -29.01
C ALA A 73 0.57 -15.08 -28.86
N VAL A 74 1.35 -15.31 -29.92
CA VAL A 74 2.71 -14.76 -30.09
C VAL A 74 2.77 -14.13 -31.48
N ASP A 75 2.56 -12.81 -31.55
CA ASP A 75 2.51 -12.04 -32.79
C ASP A 75 3.92 -11.54 -33.16
N ALA A 76 4.55 -12.19 -34.14
CA ALA A 76 5.88 -11.85 -34.63
C ALA A 76 5.80 -10.78 -35.73
N GLN A 77 5.65 -9.51 -35.34
CA GLN A 77 5.44 -8.42 -36.28
C GLN A 77 6.67 -8.14 -37.15
N LYS A 78 6.49 -8.14 -38.48
CA LYS A 78 7.56 -7.85 -39.44
C LYS A 78 8.18 -6.46 -39.18
N ASN A 79 9.49 -6.41 -39.00
CA ASN A 79 10.30 -5.22 -38.71
C ASN A 79 9.91 -4.50 -37.40
N LYS A 80 9.37 -5.22 -36.41
CA LYS A 80 8.97 -4.72 -35.08
C LYS A 80 9.25 -5.76 -34.00
N SER A 81 8.95 -5.43 -32.75
CA SER A 81 8.96 -6.36 -31.62
C SER A 81 7.99 -7.52 -31.83
N THR A 82 8.37 -8.73 -31.41
CA THR A 82 7.43 -9.84 -31.18
C THR A 82 6.60 -9.53 -29.94
N ILE A 83 5.30 -9.76 -29.99
CA ILE A 83 4.36 -9.51 -28.89
C ILE A 83 3.79 -10.84 -28.38
N PHE A 84 4.15 -11.20 -27.16
CA PHE A 84 3.50 -12.27 -26.41
C PHE A 84 2.22 -11.71 -25.77
N GLN A 85 1.08 -12.35 -26.01
CA GLN A 85 -0.21 -11.98 -25.45
C GLN A 85 -0.68 -13.08 -24.50
N PHE A 86 -0.98 -12.70 -23.26
CA PHE A 86 -1.48 -13.59 -22.23
C PHE A 86 -2.78 -13.07 -21.62
N ARG A 87 -3.56 -13.97 -21.03
CA ARG A 87 -4.77 -13.67 -20.25
C ARG A 87 -4.59 -14.17 -18.81
N PHE A 88 -5.03 -13.38 -17.83
CA PHE A 88 -4.95 -13.75 -16.41
C PHE A 88 -6.27 -14.37 -15.94
N ASP A 89 -6.31 -15.71 -15.90
CA ASP A 89 -7.55 -16.45 -15.61
C ASP A 89 -7.76 -16.72 -14.10
N ALA A 90 -6.75 -16.48 -13.27
CA ALA A 90 -6.77 -16.84 -11.84
C ALA A 90 -7.75 -16.01 -10.97
N TYR A 91 -8.35 -14.94 -11.51
CA TYR A 91 -9.38 -14.17 -10.81
C TYR A 91 -10.76 -14.30 -11.52
N PRO A 92 -11.64 -15.19 -11.04
CA PRO A 92 -12.88 -15.51 -11.76
C PRO A 92 -13.94 -14.40 -11.68
N LYS A 93 -13.91 -13.56 -10.63
CA LYS A 93 -14.96 -12.54 -10.34
C LYS A 93 -15.01 -11.37 -11.32
N VAL A 94 -13.98 -11.16 -12.14
CA VAL A 94 -13.88 -10.04 -13.09
C VAL A 94 -14.03 -10.53 -14.52
N GLU A 95 -14.88 -9.84 -15.29
CA GLU A 95 -14.82 -9.83 -16.75
C GLU A 95 -14.83 -8.37 -17.24
N PRO A 96 -14.15 -8.06 -18.36
CA PRO A 96 -13.27 -8.95 -19.14
C PRO A 96 -11.97 -9.31 -18.39
N LYS A 97 -11.37 -10.47 -18.67
CA LYS A 97 -10.08 -10.84 -18.04
C LYS A 97 -8.93 -9.85 -18.35
N PRO A 98 -7.95 -9.67 -17.44
CA PRO A 98 -6.75 -8.89 -17.69
C PRO A 98 -5.90 -9.48 -18.82
N MET A 99 -5.55 -8.65 -19.79
CA MET A 99 -4.74 -9.01 -20.95
C MET A 99 -3.32 -8.46 -20.81
N ILE A 100 -2.33 -9.34 -20.65
CA ILE A 100 -0.93 -8.98 -20.39
C ILE A 100 -0.12 -9.13 -21.68
N PHE A 101 0.46 -8.03 -22.14
CA PHE A 101 1.23 -7.95 -23.37
C PHE A 101 2.70 -7.72 -23.04
N ILE A 102 3.57 -8.57 -23.57
CA ILE A 102 5.03 -8.41 -23.43
C ILE A 102 5.62 -8.25 -24.82
N SER A 103 6.34 -7.16 -25.05
CA SER A 103 7.15 -7.00 -26.26
C SER A 103 8.55 -7.57 -26.06
N ALA A 104 9.12 -8.11 -27.13
CA ALA A 104 10.54 -8.41 -27.21
C ALA A 104 11.10 -8.01 -28.56
N ASP A 105 12.23 -7.30 -28.55
CA ASP A 105 12.95 -6.92 -29.77
C ASP A 105 13.94 -8.04 -30.08
N GLU A 106 13.53 -8.95 -30.97
CA GLU A 106 14.30 -10.14 -31.32
C GLU A 106 15.22 -9.81 -32.49
N LEU A 107 16.53 -9.69 -32.23
CA LEU A 107 17.56 -9.51 -33.26
C LEU A 107 18.27 -10.85 -33.50
N PRO A 108 17.86 -11.67 -34.49
CA PRO A 108 18.53 -12.92 -34.80
C PRO A 108 19.84 -12.71 -35.58
N ASP A 109 20.85 -13.51 -35.27
CA ASP A 109 21.97 -13.78 -36.17
C ASP A 109 21.56 -14.69 -37.34
N GLU A 110 22.48 -14.94 -38.27
CA GLU A 110 22.29 -15.86 -39.42
C GLU A 110 21.87 -17.29 -39.01
N ARG A 111 22.17 -17.68 -37.77
CA ARG A 111 21.86 -18.99 -37.17
C ARG A 111 20.57 -18.97 -36.35
N LYS A 112 19.78 -17.88 -36.43
CA LYS A 112 18.53 -17.63 -35.69
C LYS A 112 18.70 -17.61 -34.17
N ARG A 113 19.89 -17.19 -33.70
CA ARG A 113 20.23 -16.97 -32.29
C ARG A 113 20.14 -15.50 -31.93
N CYS A 114 19.73 -15.22 -30.70
CA CYS A 114 19.64 -13.88 -30.16
C CYS A 114 21.00 -13.17 -30.17
N ASN A 115 21.06 -11.99 -30.79
CA ASN A 115 22.25 -11.14 -30.89
C ASN A 115 21.93 -9.63 -30.83
N PRO A 116 21.44 -9.10 -29.70
CA PRO A 116 20.75 -9.78 -28.60
C PRO A 116 19.21 -9.76 -28.79
N CYS A 117 18.49 -10.59 -28.05
CA CYS A 117 17.04 -10.46 -27.88
C CYS A 117 16.76 -9.62 -26.63
N PHE A 118 16.06 -8.50 -26.77
CA PHE A 118 15.70 -7.61 -25.67
C PHE A 118 14.29 -7.90 -25.16
N LEU A 119 14.16 -8.24 -23.88
CA LEU A 119 12.86 -8.42 -23.22
C LEU A 119 12.37 -7.08 -22.66
N ARG A 120 11.13 -6.68 -22.97
CA ARG A 120 10.50 -5.47 -22.39
C ARG A 120 9.67 -5.80 -21.14
N PHE A 121 9.08 -4.76 -20.56
CA PHE A 121 8.20 -4.84 -19.41
C PHE A 121 6.78 -5.23 -19.84
N ALA A 122 6.03 -5.90 -18.97
CA ALA A 122 4.69 -6.40 -19.25
C ALA A 122 3.62 -5.31 -19.09
N GLU A 123 2.89 -5.01 -20.16
CA GLU A 123 1.83 -4.00 -20.26
C GLU A 123 0.44 -4.66 -20.09
N ILE A 124 -0.35 -4.28 -19.08
CA ILE A 124 -1.77 -4.64 -18.94
C ILE A 124 -2.55 -3.81 -19.95
N ARG A 125 -2.97 -4.41 -21.07
CA ARG A 125 -3.60 -3.69 -22.20
C ARG A 125 -4.89 -2.99 -21.83
N ASN A 126 -5.66 -3.58 -20.94
CA ASN A 126 -6.99 -3.13 -20.56
C ASN A 126 -7.07 -2.63 -19.10
N ALA A 127 -5.99 -2.03 -18.58
CA ALA A 127 -5.96 -1.51 -17.20
C ALA A 127 -7.14 -0.58 -16.87
N SER A 128 -7.54 0.27 -17.82
CA SER A 128 -8.66 1.20 -17.71
C SER A 128 -10.04 0.55 -17.56
N GLU A 129 -10.21 -0.71 -17.99
CA GLU A 129 -11.46 -1.47 -17.77
C GLU A 129 -11.62 -1.88 -16.29
N PHE A 130 -10.52 -1.84 -15.52
CA PHE A 130 -10.49 -2.20 -14.11
C PHE A 130 -10.51 -0.98 -13.16
N GLU A 131 -10.20 0.22 -13.65
CA GLU A 131 -10.25 1.48 -12.89
C GLU A 131 -11.66 1.81 -12.37
N THR A 132 -12.70 1.33 -13.05
CA THR A 132 -14.12 1.51 -12.69
C THR A 132 -14.66 0.46 -11.71
N LEU A 133 -13.91 -0.62 -11.44
CA LEU A 133 -14.35 -1.68 -10.54
C LEU A 133 -14.37 -1.21 -9.08
N PRO A 134 -15.23 -1.79 -8.22
CA PRO A 134 -15.13 -1.62 -6.77
C PRO A 134 -13.71 -1.95 -6.28
N TRP A 135 -13.21 -1.17 -5.32
CA TRP A 135 -11.83 -1.29 -4.81
C TRP A 135 -11.52 -2.72 -4.33
N MET A 136 -12.48 -3.46 -3.72
CA MET A 136 -12.32 -4.89 -3.36
C MET A 136 -11.83 -5.71 -4.54
N THR A 137 -12.49 -5.50 -5.68
CA THR A 137 -12.28 -6.20 -6.92
C THR A 137 -10.98 -5.76 -7.59
N GLN A 138 -10.64 -4.46 -7.53
CA GLN A 138 -9.32 -3.96 -7.94
C GLN A 138 -8.19 -4.58 -7.09
N TYR A 139 -8.43 -4.77 -5.79
CA TYR A 139 -7.43 -5.27 -4.85
C TYR A 139 -7.17 -6.75 -5.00
N GLU A 140 -8.23 -7.57 -4.92
CA GLU A 140 -8.11 -9.02 -5.10
C GLU A 140 -7.49 -9.33 -6.47
N LEU A 141 -7.84 -8.57 -7.51
CA LEU A 141 -7.17 -8.63 -8.80
C LEU A 141 -5.67 -8.27 -8.68
N SER A 142 -5.31 -7.13 -8.10
CA SER A 142 -3.92 -6.66 -8.02
C SER A 142 -3.01 -7.57 -7.19
N ALA A 143 -3.52 -8.04 -6.04
CA ALA A 143 -2.82 -8.93 -5.11
C ALA A 143 -2.61 -10.35 -5.67
N LEU A 144 -3.34 -10.74 -6.72
CA LEU A 144 -3.08 -11.95 -7.49
C LEU A 144 -2.20 -11.66 -8.72
N LEU A 145 -2.51 -10.60 -9.47
CA LEU A 145 -1.90 -10.27 -10.76
C LEU A 145 -0.45 -9.78 -10.65
N VAL A 146 -0.15 -8.83 -9.76
CA VAL A 146 1.20 -8.25 -9.68
C VAL A 146 2.22 -9.28 -9.16
N PRO A 147 1.93 -10.09 -8.13
CA PRO A 147 2.81 -11.21 -7.74
C PRO A 147 3.01 -12.27 -8.84
N ALA A 148 2.00 -12.52 -9.68
CA ALA A 148 2.13 -13.42 -10.81
C ALA A 148 3.13 -12.88 -11.85
N ILE A 149 3.07 -11.57 -12.17
CA ILE A 149 4.05 -10.93 -13.06
C ILE A 149 5.45 -10.94 -12.42
N ASP A 150 5.57 -10.61 -11.13
CA ASP A 150 6.83 -10.65 -10.37
C ASP A 150 7.50 -12.04 -10.40
N ASN A 151 6.71 -13.09 -10.21
CA ASN A 151 7.20 -14.48 -10.21
C ASN A 151 7.56 -14.96 -11.63
N ALA A 152 6.88 -14.47 -12.66
CA ALA A 152 7.24 -14.74 -14.05
C ALA A 152 8.58 -14.09 -14.41
N TYR A 153 8.79 -12.82 -14.05
CA TYR A 153 10.08 -12.14 -14.27
C TYR A 153 11.22 -12.76 -13.43
N ALA A 154 10.99 -13.13 -12.16
CA ALA A 154 11.99 -13.85 -11.37
C ALA A 154 12.32 -15.23 -11.96
N THR A 155 11.34 -15.93 -12.54
CA THR A 155 11.58 -17.18 -13.28
C THR A 155 12.44 -16.92 -14.52
N ILE A 156 12.15 -15.86 -15.29
CA ILE A 156 12.96 -15.46 -16.46
C ILE A 156 14.39 -15.08 -16.06
N GLU A 157 14.58 -14.36 -14.94
CA GLU A 157 15.92 -14.00 -14.45
C GLU A 157 16.78 -15.22 -14.13
N SER A 158 16.18 -16.26 -13.53
CA SER A 158 16.88 -17.48 -13.12
C SER A 158 17.42 -18.32 -14.29
N ASN A 159 17.02 -18.03 -15.53
CA ASN A 159 17.54 -18.69 -16.73
C ASN A 159 18.88 -18.06 -17.16
N GLY A 160 19.98 -18.78 -16.94
CA GLY A 160 21.38 -18.32 -17.04
C GLY A 160 21.93 -18.00 -18.44
N HIS A 161 21.11 -17.49 -19.36
CA HIS A 161 21.49 -17.12 -20.73
C HIS A 161 21.48 -15.60 -20.99
N ARG A 162 21.56 -14.81 -19.92
CA ARG A 162 21.63 -13.34 -19.97
C ARG A 162 22.89 -12.87 -20.71
N ASP A 163 22.81 -11.69 -21.30
CA ASP A 163 23.95 -11.06 -21.96
C ASP A 163 24.98 -10.55 -20.92
N PRO A 164 26.27 -10.98 -20.98
CA PRO A 164 27.30 -10.48 -20.07
C PRO A 164 27.64 -8.99 -20.24
N ALA A 165 27.28 -8.35 -21.36
CA ALA A 165 27.33 -6.89 -21.49
C ALA A 165 26.16 -6.18 -20.80
N TRP A 166 25.19 -6.94 -20.28
CA TRP A 166 23.97 -6.45 -19.63
C TRP A 166 23.97 -6.83 -18.14
N GLU A 167 24.81 -6.12 -17.37
CA GLU A 167 25.17 -6.47 -15.98
C GLU A 167 24.02 -6.84 -15.03
N ARG A 168 22.80 -6.30 -15.25
CA ARG A 168 21.70 -6.38 -14.30
C ARG A 168 20.37 -6.68 -15.00
N PHE A 169 19.55 -7.50 -14.34
CA PHE A 169 18.14 -7.61 -14.64
C PHE A 169 17.47 -6.31 -14.17
N ASN A 170 16.91 -5.53 -15.10
CA ASN A 170 16.36 -4.20 -14.82
C ASN A 170 14.94 -4.25 -14.26
N TYR A 171 14.33 -5.45 -14.22
CA TYR A 171 13.07 -5.67 -13.52
C TYR A 171 13.32 -5.79 -12.01
N LYS A 172 12.63 -4.96 -11.23
CA LYS A 172 12.50 -5.13 -9.77
C LYS A 172 11.10 -5.64 -9.48
N ARG A 173 10.92 -6.44 -8.42
CA ARG A 173 9.58 -6.81 -7.95
C ARG A 173 8.74 -5.56 -7.72
N GLN A 174 7.56 -5.51 -8.33
CA GLN A 174 6.61 -4.39 -8.25
C GLN A 174 5.65 -4.58 -7.08
N TRP A 175 5.35 -5.82 -6.68
CA TRP A 175 4.58 -6.08 -5.46
C TRP A 175 5.46 -5.89 -4.23
N ALA A 176 5.33 -4.74 -3.57
CA ALA A 176 5.98 -4.44 -2.30
C ALA A 176 5.39 -5.20 -1.09
N GLY A 177 4.55 -6.21 -1.34
CA GLY A 177 3.62 -6.77 -0.37
C GLY A 177 2.43 -5.85 -0.11
N GLU A 178 1.40 -6.37 0.56
CA GLU A 178 0.56 -5.49 1.37
C GLU A 178 1.43 -5.05 2.55
N ARG A 179 1.72 -3.76 2.67
CA ARG A 179 2.47 -3.26 3.83
C ARG A 179 1.56 -3.42 5.04
N ASN A 180 1.98 -4.21 6.02
CA ASN A 180 1.16 -4.70 7.14
C ASN A 180 0.10 -5.76 6.75
N LEU A 181 0.52 -6.80 5.99
CA LEU A 181 -0.15 -8.10 5.75
C LEU A 181 -0.81 -8.74 7.01
N PHE A 182 -1.97 -8.19 7.41
CA PHE A 182 -2.84 -8.59 8.53
C PHE A 182 -2.27 -8.43 9.94
N GLY A 183 -1.95 -7.17 10.27
CA GLY A 183 -2.34 -6.62 11.57
C GLY A 183 -3.80 -6.13 11.56
N ASN A 184 -4.11 -5.15 12.43
CA ASN A 184 -5.44 -4.53 12.52
C ASN A 184 -5.74 -3.66 11.29
N SER A 185 -6.42 -4.26 10.31
CA SER A 185 -6.77 -3.69 9.01
C SER A 185 -8.28 -3.79 8.79
N PHE A 186 -8.95 -2.64 8.62
CA PHE A 186 -10.41 -2.51 8.72
C PHE A 186 -11.07 -2.06 7.42
N THR A 187 -12.19 -2.68 7.07
CA THR A 187 -12.93 -2.50 5.82
C THR A 187 -14.41 -2.22 6.07
N GLY A 188 -14.98 -1.23 5.36
CA GLY A 188 -16.43 -0.95 5.35
C GLY A 188 -16.96 -0.12 6.53
N ILE A 189 -16.08 0.37 7.41
CA ILE A 189 -16.38 1.35 8.46
C ILE A 189 -16.02 2.77 7.98
N GLU A 190 -16.70 3.83 8.42
CA GLU A 190 -16.25 5.20 8.12
C GLU A 190 -14.96 5.56 8.88
N PHE A 191 -14.08 6.36 8.27
CA PHE A 191 -12.81 6.74 8.92
C PHE A 191 -13.00 7.57 10.20
N SER A 192 -14.03 8.41 10.24
CA SER A 192 -14.55 9.09 11.43
C SER A 192 -14.81 8.09 12.55
N SER A 193 -15.70 7.13 12.32
CA SER A 193 -16.08 6.10 13.30
C SER A 193 -14.91 5.22 13.73
N LEU A 194 -14.01 4.86 12.81
CA LEU A 194 -12.79 4.10 13.16
C LEU A 194 -11.88 4.92 14.09
N LYS A 195 -11.62 6.19 13.75
CA LYS A 195 -10.77 7.09 14.54
C LYS A 195 -11.38 7.34 15.93
N GLU A 196 -12.69 7.51 16.02
CA GLU A 196 -13.43 7.68 17.27
C GLU A 196 -13.40 6.42 18.14
N ALA A 197 -13.62 5.23 17.57
CA ALA A 197 -13.56 3.97 18.30
C ALA A 197 -12.15 3.72 18.88
N VAL A 198 -11.10 3.92 18.08
CA VAL A 198 -9.70 3.82 18.55
C VAL A 198 -9.41 4.86 19.64
N ALA A 199 -9.79 6.13 19.43
CA ALA A 199 -9.59 7.18 20.44
C ALA A 199 -10.41 6.95 21.72
N GLY A 200 -11.59 6.34 21.63
CA GLY A 200 -12.44 5.95 22.75
C GLY A 200 -11.84 4.81 23.57
N ALA A 201 -11.38 3.74 22.91
CA ALA A 201 -10.75 2.60 23.56
C ALA A 201 -9.52 3.00 24.41
N TYR A 202 -8.64 3.85 23.88
CA TYR A 202 -7.49 4.37 24.64
C TYR A 202 -7.90 5.32 25.77
N ARG A 203 -8.89 6.19 25.55
CA ARG A 203 -9.44 7.08 26.59
C ARG A 203 -10.03 6.31 27.76
N ASN A 204 -10.81 5.26 27.47
CA ASN A 204 -11.41 4.38 28.47
C ASN A 204 -10.37 3.57 29.25
N ALA A 205 -9.21 3.30 28.65
CA ALA A 205 -8.06 2.68 29.31
C ALA A 205 -7.19 3.67 30.11
N GLY A 206 -7.56 4.96 30.21
CA GLY A 206 -6.86 5.97 31.00
C GLY A 206 -5.74 6.73 30.27
N PHE A 207 -5.67 6.65 28.94
CA PHE A 207 -4.81 7.52 28.13
C PHE A 207 -5.50 8.85 27.85
N ILE A 208 -4.78 9.96 28.02
CA ILE A 208 -5.28 11.32 27.79
C ILE A 208 -4.99 11.70 26.32
N PRO A 209 -5.99 12.02 25.47
CA PRO A 209 -5.73 12.46 24.10
C PRO A 209 -4.87 13.74 24.06
N VAL A 210 -3.89 13.78 23.17
CA VAL A 210 -3.08 14.98 22.87
C VAL A 210 -3.57 15.53 21.53
N GLU A 211 -3.78 16.84 21.44
CA GLU A 211 -4.19 17.47 20.19
C GLU A 211 -3.09 17.30 19.13
N SER A 212 -3.41 16.54 18.08
CA SER A 212 -2.55 16.42 16.91
C SER A 212 -2.77 17.66 16.02
N LEU A 213 -1.67 18.35 15.67
CA LEU A 213 -1.66 19.36 14.62
C LEU A 213 -1.94 18.68 13.27
N GLY A 214 -3.23 18.58 12.93
CA GLY A 214 -3.72 17.90 11.72
C GLY A 214 -3.19 18.57 10.45
N GLY A 215 -2.22 17.92 9.80
CA GLY A 215 -1.74 18.31 8.48
C GLY A 215 -2.85 18.21 7.42
N ILE A 216 -2.89 19.16 6.49
CA ILE A 216 -3.93 19.20 5.45
C ILE A 216 -3.81 17.96 4.54
N ARG A 217 -4.85 17.09 4.58
CA ARG A 217 -5.07 15.97 3.64
C ARG A 217 -3.87 15.02 3.43
N THR A 218 -3.15 14.65 4.49
CA THR A 218 -2.14 13.58 4.42
C THR A 218 -2.78 12.18 4.33
N PRO A 219 -2.19 11.19 3.62
CA PRO A 219 -2.72 9.83 3.56
C PRO A 219 -2.54 9.04 4.88
N GLU A 220 -1.69 9.53 5.79
CA GLU A 220 -1.61 9.07 7.18
C GLU A 220 -2.30 10.10 8.09
N ASP A 221 -2.93 9.63 9.17
CA ASP A 221 -3.44 10.42 10.30
C ASP A 221 -2.77 9.91 11.58
N THR A 222 -2.51 10.77 12.56
CA THR A 222 -1.84 10.39 13.80
C THR A 222 -2.76 10.63 15.00
N LEU A 223 -2.97 9.60 15.82
CA LEU A 223 -3.54 9.74 17.16
C LEU A 223 -2.39 9.71 18.17
N ALA A 224 -2.23 10.79 18.93
CA ALA A 224 -1.27 10.89 20.02
C ALA A 224 -2.01 10.94 21.36
N PHE A 225 -1.44 10.31 22.38
CA PHE A 225 -1.96 10.27 23.73
C PHE A 225 -0.82 10.44 24.75
N SER A 226 -1.16 10.88 25.95
CA SER A 226 -0.28 10.92 27.12
C SER A 226 -0.77 9.91 28.15
N PHE A 227 0.10 9.02 28.63
CA PHE A 227 -0.18 8.12 29.74
C PHE A 227 0.47 8.65 31.04
N PRO A 228 -0.31 9.00 32.07
CA PRO A 228 0.20 9.75 33.23
C PRO A 228 1.21 8.94 34.07
N VAL A 229 2.38 9.55 34.30
CA VAL A 229 3.44 8.95 35.15
C VAL A 229 2.93 8.79 36.58
N ASP A 230 2.38 9.85 37.17
CA ASP A 230 1.61 9.82 38.41
C ASP A 230 0.13 10.15 38.11
N PRO A 231 -0.85 9.41 38.67
CA PRO A 231 -2.26 9.74 38.50
C PRO A 231 -2.57 11.15 39.01
N GLY A 232 -3.30 11.93 38.21
CA GLY A 232 -3.73 13.28 38.58
C GLY A 232 -2.64 14.37 38.49
N LYS A 233 -1.50 14.09 37.84
CA LYS A 233 -0.52 15.11 37.43
C LYS A 233 -0.49 15.24 35.90
N ASP A 234 -0.17 16.45 35.45
CA ASP A 234 0.13 16.70 34.03
C ASP A 234 1.48 16.09 33.63
N GLY A 235 1.59 15.72 32.35
CA GLY A 235 2.77 15.05 31.79
C GLY A 235 2.69 13.52 31.89
N GLY A 236 3.27 12.85 30.90
CA GLY A 236 3.13 11.41 30.74
C GLY A 236 4.06 10.84 29.69
N ALA A 237 4.03 9.52 29.55
CA ALA A 237 4.63 8.84 28.41
C ALA A 237 3.77 9.09 27.17
N ILE A 238 4.37 9.55 26.07
CA ILE A 238 3.66 9.74 24.81
C ILE A 238 3.44 8.38 24.14
N TYR A 239 2.20 8.11 23.74
CA TYR A 239 1.80 6.92 23.00
C TYR A 239 1.15 7.32 21.69
N THR A 240 1.60 6.72 20.59
CA THR A 240 1.25 7.18 19.24
C THR A 240 0.78 6.02 18.37
N LEU A 241 -0.35 6.25 17.69
CA LEU A 241 -0.88 5.36 16.66
C LEU A 241 -0.92 6.09 15.33
N LYS A 242 -0.44 5.45 14.27
CA LYS A 242 -0.67 5.86 12.88
C LYS A 242 -1.88 5.15 12.32
N LEU A 243 -2.76 5.91 11.69
CA LEU A 243 -3.86 5.40 10.89
C LEU A 243 -3.54 5.65 9.42
N ARG A 244 -3.28 4.58 8.66
CA ARG A 244 -3.12 4.67 7.19
C ARG A 244 -4.47 4.55 6.52
N ARG A 245 -4.67 5.31 5.45
CA ARG A 245 -6.01 5.57 4.91
C ARG A 245 -6.07 5.28 3.42
N GLN A 246 -6.85 4.27 3.07
CA GLN A 246 -7.34 4.00 1.72
C GLN A 246 -8.87 3.97 1.82
N TYR A 247 -9.57 4.49 0.82
CA TYR A 247 -11.03 4.59 0.84
C TYR A 247 -11.67 4.07 -0.44
N ASP A 248 -12.94 3.67 -0.34
CA ASP A 248 -13.83 3.49 -1.49
C ASP A 248 -14.46 4.82 -1.96
N ALA A 249 -15.31 4.75 -2.97
CA ALA A 249 -16.01 5.91 -3.54
C ALA A 249 -17.00 6.56 -2.55
N ASP A 250 -17.49 5.80 -1.57
CA ASP A 250 -18.40 6.25 -0.52
C ASP A 250 -17.66 6.83 0.70
N GLY A 251 -16.32 6.87 0.66
CA GLY A 251 -15.46 7.45 1.70
C GLY A 251 -15.21 6.54 2.91
N ARG A 252 -15.56 5.26 2.84
CA ARG A 252 -15.34 4.29 3.93
C ARG A 252 -13.90 3.79 3.95
N CYS A 253 -13.40 3.48 5.14
CA CYS A 253 -12.11 2.81 5.34
C CYS A 253 -12.07 1.52 4.58
N TYR A 254 -11.12 1.45 3.65
CA TYR A 254 -11.11 0.38 2.69
C TYR A 254 -9.72 0.13 2.05
N PRO A 255 -8.83 -0.57 2.78
CA PRO A 255 -8.81 -0.69 4.22
C PRO A 255 -8.14 0.53 4.88
N CYS A 256 -8.48 0.79 6.13
CA CYS A 256 -7.63 1.59 7.01
C CYS A 256 -6.83 0.66 7.93
N GLU A 257 -5.54 0.95 8.13
CA GLU A 257 -4.67 0.20 9.04
C GLU A 257 -4.40 1.00 10.30
N VAL A 258 -4.43 0.36 11.46
CA VAL A 258 -4.00 0.97 12.74
C VAL A 258 -2.65 0.37 13.15
N VAL A 259 -1.62 1.21 13.18
CA VAL A 259 -0.22 0.83 13.44
C VAL A 259 0.26 1.51 14.72
N GLU A 260 0.89 0.75 15.62
CA GLU A 260 1.59 1.31 16.79
C GLU A 260 2.91 1.95 16.38
N GLU A 261 3.11 3.23 16.69
CA GLU A 261 4.36 3.98 16.47
C GLU A 261 4.83 4.60 17.80
N TYR A 262 4.78 3.79 18.86
CA TYR A 262 5.24 4.14 20.20
C TYR A 262 6.75 3.93 20.36
N ASP A 263 7.45 4.87 20.99
CA ASP A 263 8.86 4.76 21.37
C ASP A 263 8.98 4.39 22.86
N PRO A 264 9.47 3.18 23.22
CA PRO A 264 9.64 2.78 24.62
C PRO A 264 10.84 3.44 25.30
N TYR A 265 11.77 4.04 24.52
CA TYR A 265 13.02 4.63 24.99
C TYR A 265 12.89 6.14 25.25
N GLN A 266 11.72 6.57 25.71
CA GLN A 266 11.44 7.95 26.11
C GLN A 266 12.18 8.32 27.41
N GLN A 267 12.74 9.52 27.45
CA GLN A 267 13.25 10.10 28.70
C GLN A 267 12.05 10.52 29.57
N LEU A 268 11.64 9.63 30.46
CA LEU A 268 10.66 9.97 31.48
C LEU A 268 11.30 10.76 32.63
N PRO A 269 10.50 11.52 33.40
CA PRO A 269 10.93 12.00 34.70
C PRO A 269 11.48 10.84 35.55
N PRO A 270 12.53 11.06 36.36
CA PRO A 270 13.01 10.02 37.27
C PRO A 270 11.85 9.56 38.15
N ALA A 271 11.75 8.25 38.38
CA ALA A 271 10.62 7.64 39.08
C ALA A 271 10.61 8.02 40.57
N GLY A 272 10.16 9.25 40.87
CA GLY A 272 9.82 9.69 42.22
C GLY A 272 8.79 8.71 42.77
N LEU A 273 9.20 7.96 43.81
CA LEU A 273 8.55 6.78 44.39
C LEU A 273 7.04 6.77 44.15
N SER A 274 6.62 6.07 43.09
CA SER A 274 5.33 6.31 42.40
C SER A 274 4.18 6.39 43.39
N GLY A 275 3.48 7.53 43.42
CA GLY A 275 2.72 8.02 44.58
C GLY A 275 1.41 7.31 44.90
N ILE A 276 1.35 5.98 44.72
CA ILE A 276 0.17 5.14 44.93
C ILE A 276 0.49 4.14 46.04
N VAL A 277 -0.34 4.11 47.09
CA VAL A 277 -0.33 3.04 48.10
C VAL A 277 -0.90 1.76 47.47
N GLY A 278 -0.13 1.09 46.61
CA GLY A 278 -0.68 0.06 45.72
C GLY A 278 0.27 -0.74 44.83
N ARG A 279 1.55 -0.91 45.20
CA ARG A 279 2.53 -1.91 44.65
C ARG A 279 2.82 -1.97 43.13
N ALA A 280 2.06 -1.32 42.24
CA ALA A 280 2.18 -1.46 40.79
C ALA A 280 3.09 -0.39 40.16
N THR A 281 4.10 -0.83 39.39
CA THR A 281 5.02 0.06 38.66
C THR A 281 4.33 0.81 37.51
N LEU A 282 4.96 1.88 37.02
CA LEU A 282 4.48 2.61 35.83
C LEU A 282 4.32 1.68 34.62
N GLU A 283 5.35 0.88 34.33
CA GLU A 283 5.36 -0.14 33.27
C GLU A 283 4.21 -1.17 33.40
N SER A 284 3.88 -1.57 34.64
CA SER A 284 2.75 -2.47 34.90
C SER A 284 1.40 -1.80 34.60
N ARG A 285 1.20 -0.55 35.06
CA ARG A 285 -0.01 0.25 34.76
C ARG A 285 -0.16 0.50 33.26
N PHE A 286 0.92 0.89 32.58
CA PHE A 286 0.96 1.14 31.14
C PHE A 286 0.67 -0.13 30.33
N THR A 287 1.28 -1.28 30.69
CA THR A 287 1.00 -2.56 30.03
C THR A 287 -0.48 -2.94 30.18
N ALA A 288 -1.04 -2.83 31.39
CA ALA A 288 -2.45 -3.16 31.64
C ALA A 288 -3.41 -2.25 30.85
N ALA A 289 -3.14 -0.94 30.81
CA ALA A 289 -3.91 0.03 30.04
C ALA A 289 -3.84 -0.26 28.52
N ARG A 290 -2.64 -0.51 27.98
CA ARG A 290 -2.47 -0.90 26.57
C ARG A 290 -3.29 -2.15 26.22
N SER A 291 -3.24 -3.19 27.05
CA SER A 291 -4.04 -4.40 26.85
C SER A 291 -5.54 -4.12 26.88
N ALA A 292 -6.02 -3.33 27.86
CA ALA A 292 -7.44 -2.95 27.95
C ALA A 292 -7.92 -2.16 26.71
N ALA A 293 -7.09 -1.26 26.18
CA ALA A 293 -7.39 -0.53 24.96
C ALA A 293 -7.49 -1.47 23.73
N TYR A 294 -6.60 -2.45 23.60
CA TYR A 294 -6.67 -3.43 22.50
C TYR A 294 -7.86 -4.38 22.59
N GLU A 295 -8.26 -4.83 23.79
CA GLU A 295 -9.48 -5.66 23.94
C GLU A 295 -10.77 -4.85 23.69
N ALA A 296 -10.81 -3.57 24.07
CA ALA A 296 -11.92 -2.68 23.72
C ALA A 296 -11.99 -2.44 22.19
N MET A 297 -10.86 -2.12 21.55
CA MET A 297 -10.77 -2.03 20.09
C MET A 297 -11.23 -3.32 19.41
N ARG A 298 -10.90 -4.49 19.97
CA ARG A 298 -11.35 -5.79 19.44
C ARG A 298 -12.86 -5.90 19.48
N ALA A 299 -13.48 -5.70 20.64
CA ALA A 299 -14.93 -5.82 20.81
C ALA A 299 -15.73 -4.91 19.85
N ASP A 300 -15.26 -3.68 19.63
CA ASP A 300 -15.94 -2.72 18.76
C ASP A 300 -15.67 -2.93 17.25
N LEU A 301 -14.47 -3.40 16.87
CA LEU A 301 -13.97 -3.35 15.49
C LEU A 301 -13.67 -4.72 14.84
N GLU A 302 -13.68 -5.84 15.57
CA GLU A 302 -13.37 -7.17 15.01
C GLU A 302 -14.32 -7.54 13.85
N ARG A 303 -15.60 -7.14 13.92
CA ARG A 303 -16.60 -7.28 12.83
C ARG A 303 -16.28 -6.48 11.56
N HIS A 304 -15.41 -5.49 11.65
CA HIS A 304 -14.98 -4.60 10.56
C HIS A 304 -13.59 -4.96 10.04
N LEU A 305 -12.94 -6.01 10.55
CA LEU A 305 -11.67 -6.48 9.99
C LEU A 305 -11.85 -6.94 8.53
N ARG A 306 -10.77 -6.78 7.75
CA ARG A 306 -10.70 -7.31 6.38
C ARG A 306 -11.00 -8.82 6.37
N PRO A 307 -11.85 -9.31 5.45
CA PRO A 307 -12.15 -10.74 5.34
C PRO A 307 -10.89 -11.62 5.29
N GLY A 308 -10.82 -12.59 6.19
CA GLY A 308 -9.69 -13.52 6.33
C GLY A 308 -8.57 -13.11 7.29
N SER A 309 -8.63 -11.92 7.90
CA SER A 309 -7.72 -11.55 9.01
C SER A 309 -8.32 -11.89 10.39
N VAL A 310 -7.51 -11.73 11.43
CA VAL A 310 -7.87 -11.90 12.85
C VAL A 310 -7.34 -10.67 13.61
N PHE A 311 -8.02 -10.26 14.68
CA PHE A 311 -7.56 -9.12 15.48
C PHE A 311 -6.17 -9.39 16.09
N SER A 312 -5.25 -8.46 15.90
CA SER A 312 -3.86 -8.55 16.35
C SER A 312 -3.59 -7.56 17.49
N ILE A 313 -2.89 -8.02 18.53
CA ILE A 313 -2.26 -7.13 19.51
C ILE A 313 -0.78 -7.04 19.12
N PRO A 314 -0.22 -5.85 18.81
CA PRO A 314 1.18 -5.73 18.46
C PRO A 314 2.10 -6.26 19.58
N PRO A 315 3.22 -6.92 19.24
CA PRO A 315 4.09 -7.57 20.21
C PRO A 315 4.55 -6.59 21.29
N LYS A 316 4.79 -7.10 22.50
CA LYS A 316 5.26 -6.23 23.59
C LYS A 316 6.67 -5.73 23.27
N GLN A 317 6.82 -4.41 23.28
CA GLN A 317 8.09 -3.73 23.07
C GLN A 317 8.97 -3.73 24.34
N ALA A 318 10.11 -3.04 24.30
CA ALA A 318 10.91 -2.81 25.52
C ALA A 318 10.07 -2.09 26.61
N PRO A 319 10.37 -2.29 27.91
CA PRO A 319 9.68 -1.60 28.99
C PRO A 319 9.72 -0.07 28.84
N LEU A 320 8.64 0.60 29.21
CA LEU A 320 8.52 2.06 29.17
C LEU A 320 9.61 2.74 30.02
N GLY A 321 10.39 3.63 29.39
CA GLY A 321 11.52 4.33 30.01
C GLY A 321 12.84 3.57 29.95
N SER A 322 12.95 2.54 29.11
CA SER A 322 14.21 1.81 28.90
C SER A 322 15.30 2.72 28.32
N PRO A 323 16.59 2.52 28.66
CA PRO A 323 17.68 3.23 28.00
C PRO A 323 17.70 2.88 26.51
N ARG A 324 17.86 3.89 25.65
CA ARG A 324 17.92 3.70 24.20
C ARG A 324 19.12 2.82 23.84
N PRO A 325 18.96 1.77 23.01
CA PRO A 325 20.09 0.94 22.59
C PRO A 325 21.13 1.77 21.83
N PRO A 326 22.43 1.41 21.92
CA PRO A 326 23.47 2.07 21.14
C PRO A 326 23.18 1.89 19.64
N PRO A 327 23.56 2.88 18.79
CA PRO A 327 23.35 2.77 17.35
C PRO A 327 24.12 1.57 16.80
N THR A 328 23.42 0.66 16.12
CA THR A 328 24.04 -0.46 15.40
C THR A 328 25.03 0.12 14.37
N PRO A 329 26.31 -0.31 14.35
CA PRO A 329 27.23 0.12 13.31
C PRO A 329 26.69 -0.32 11.93
N PRO A 330 26.88 0.49 10.87
CA PRO A 330 26.43 0.12 9.54
C PRO A 330 27.07 -1.21 9.13
N ILE A 331 26.25 -2.16 8.68
CA ILE A 331 26.75 -3.41 8.11
C ILE A 331 27.51 -3.05 6.84
N ALA A 332 28.83 -3.25 6.83
CA ALA A 332 29.64 -3.11 5.64
C ALA A 332 29.31 -4.27 4.67
N THR A 333 28.72 -3.92 3.53
CA THR A 333 28.34 -4.83 2.43
C THR A 333 29.14 -4.48 1.18
#